data_AF-A0A9D8B7G4-F1
#
_entry.id   AF-A0A9D8B7G4-F1
#
_cell.length_a   1.000
_cell.length_b   1.000
_cell.length_c   1.000
_cell.angle_alpha   90.00
_cell.angle_beta   90.00
_cell.angle_gamma   90.00
#
_symmetry.space_group_name_H-M   'P 1'
#
loop_
_entity.id
_entity.type
_entity.pdbx_description
1 polymer ?
#
loop_
_entity_poly.entity_id
_entity_poly.type
_entity_poly.pdbx_seq_one_letter_code
_entity_poly.pdbx_strand_id
1 'polypeptide(L)'
;MNDLIFEVVVSAIAVVMGVTAYYLRTPDIEKGDGWLCIKHSTLFQVLSLGLFFRRVRIDKPIRTVTIDTRFGWVVTRHTVLHTDELDHIEFRGGRDRRGKYTILLVGKDEREHEMYTFANSVPSRPGEAVDDNVGYGGTVGEEARELLKDIEWFTGLKTASLMLRSEKALMAECPHCGRVVSKYGRKCLYCGGPLEGDR
;
A
#
# COMPACT_ATOMS: atom_id res chain seq x y z
N MET A 1 -32.16 -3.51 36.51
CA MET A 1 -32.61 -3.58 35.10
C MET A 1 -31.70 -2.77 34.16
N ASN A 2 -31.15 -1.63 34.59
CA ASN A 2 -30.24 -0.82 33.76
C ASN A 2 -28.85 -1.45 33.53
N ASP A 3 -28.30 -2.16 34.52
CA ASP A 3 -26.95 -2.77 34.37
C ASP A 3 -26.91 -3.90 33.34
N LEU A 4 -27.98 -4.69 33.25
CA LEU A 4 -28.09 -5.77 32.27
C LEU A 4 -28.18 -5.24 30.83
N ILE A 5 -28.85 -4.10 30.63
CA ILE A 5 -28.94 -3.44 29.31
C ILE A 5 -27.57 -2.88 28.92
N PHE A 6 -26.84 -2.31 29.88
CA PHE A 6 -25.51 -1.74 29.63
C PHE A 6 -24.50 -2.82 29.21
N GLU A 7 -24.42 -3.95 29.91
CA GLU A 7 -23.48 -5.02 29.54
C GLU A 7 -23.79 -5.67 28.18
N VAL A 8 -25.07 -5.85 27.84
CA VAL A 8 -25.48 -6.39 26.54
C VAL A 8 -25.12 -5.43 25.42
N VAL A 9 -25.32 -4.12 25.60
CA VAL A 9 -24.94 -3.10 24.60
C VAL A 9 -23.43 -3.04 24.43
N VAL A 10 -22.65 -3.05 25.52
CA VAL A 10 -21.18 -3.02 25.45
C VAL A 10 -20.63 -4.28 24.78
N SER A 11 -21.19 -5.45 25.10
CA SER A 11 -20.78 -6.72 24.48
C SER A 11 -21.16 -6.79 23.00
N ALA A 12 -22.35 -6.31 22.62
CA ALA A 12 -22.74 -6.22 21.22
C ALA A 12 -21.85 -5.25 20.44
N ILE A 13 -21.51 -4.09 21.01
CA ILE A 13 -20.55 -3.15 20.42
C ILE A 13 -19.17 -3.78 20.29
N ALA A 14 -18.69 -4.52 21.30
CA ALA A 14 -17.39 -5.19 21.25
C ALA A 14 -17.34 -6.30 20.18
N VAL A 15 -18.40 -7.09 20.03
CA VAL A 15 -18.51 -8.12 18.98
C VAL A 15 -18.59 -7.49 17.61
N VAL A 16 -19.39 -6.43 17.44
CA VAL A 16 -19.45 -5.67 16.19
C VAL A 16 -18.07 -5.06 15.89
N MET A 17 -17.41 -4.40 16.83
CA MET A 17 -16.06 -3.84 16.62
C MET A 17 -15.04 -4.93 16.29
N GLY A 18 -15.09 -6.08 16.95
CA GLY A 18 -14.19 -7.22 16.71
C GLY A 18 -14.37 -7.86 15.34
N VAL A 19 -15.62 -8.12 14.94
CA VAL A 19 -15.96 -8.67 13.61
C VAL A 19 -15.62 -7.65 12.53
N THR A 20 -15.92 -6.37 12.75
CA THR A 20 -15.62 -5.36 11.73
C THR A 20 -14.11 -5.12 11.61
N ALA A 21 -13.33 -5.15 12.69
CA ALA A 21 -11.87 -5.08 12.64
C ALA A 21 -11.21 -6.27 11.91
N TYR A 22 -11.92 -7.40 11.77
CA TYR A 22 -11.49 -8.56 11.00
C TYR A 22 -11.76 -8.38 9.49
N TYR A 23 -12.95 -7.91 9.11
CA TYR A 23 -13.30 -7.65 7.70
C TYR A 23 -12.65 -6.39 7.10
N LEU A 24 -12.07 -5.52 7.93
CA LEU A 24 -11.44 -4.25 7.51
C LEU A 24 -10.02 -4.38 6.93
N ARG A 25 -9.52 -5.60 6.71
CA ARG A 25 -8.08 -5.80 6.43
C ARG A 25 -7.74 -6.04 4.97
N THR A 26 -8.67 -6.57 4.19
CA THR A 26 -8.43 -6.90 2.79
C THR A 26 -9.13 -5.88 1.88
N PRO A 27 -8.45 -5.36 0.86
CA PRO A 27 -9.12 -4.56 -0.15
C PRO A 27 -10.22 -5.39 -0.83
N ASP A 28 -11.36 -4.76 -1.08
CA ASP A 28 -12.33 -5.33 -2.04
C ASP A 28 -11.78 -5.07 -3.45
N ILE A 29 -11.44 -6.14 -4.16
CA ILE A 29 -10.81 -6.11 -5.47
C ILE A 29 -11.80 -6.67 -6.49
N GLU A 30 -12.26 -5.81 -7.39
CA GLU A 30 -13.07 -6.20 -8.54
C GLU A 30 -12.21 -6.18 -9.80
N LYS A 31 -12.27 -7.27 -10.57
CA LYS A 31 -11.56 -7.42 -11.84
C LYS A 31 -12.59 -7.57 -12.95
N GLY A 32 -12.37 -6.92 -14.07
CA GLY A 32 -13.11 -7.17 -15.31
C GLY A 32 -12.19 -7.14 -16.53
N ASP A 33 -12.77 -7.25 -17.72
CA ASP A 33 -12.01 -7.27 -18.96
C ASP A 33 -11.29 -5.94 -19.20
N GLY A 34 -10.00 -5.92 -18.86
CA GLY A 34 -9.14 -4.75 -19.03
C GLY A 34 -9.21 -3.72 -17.90
N TRP A 35 -9.92 -3.97 -16.80
CA TRP A 35 -9.93 -3.03 -15.67
C TRP A 35 -9.81 -3.73 -14.31
N LEU A 36 -9.24 -3.00 -13.35
CA LEU A 36 -9.06 -3.38 -11.96
C LEU A 36 -9.59 -2.26 -11.07
N CYS A 37 -10.49 -2.57 -10.14
CA CYS A 37 -11.01 -1.62 -9.16
C CYS A 37 -10.67 -2.11 -7.75
N ILE A 38 -9.97 -1.28 -6.99
CA ILE A 38 -9.58 -1.52 -5.61
C ILE A 38 -10.38 -0.55 -4.75
N LYS A 39 -11.23 -1.07 -3.87
CA LYS A 39 -11.99 -0.26 -2.91
C LYS A 39 -11.36 -0.42 -1.53
N HIS A 40 -10.89 0.69 -0.97
CA HIS A 40 -10.32 0.72 0.38
C HIS A 40 -11.43 0.98 1.41
N SER A 41 -11.54 0.08 2.39
CA SER A 41 -12.28 0.32 3.62
C SER A 41 -11.31 0.61 4.78
N THR A 42 -11.11 1.87 5.17
CA THR A 42 -10.22 2.19 6.32
C THR A 42 -10.92 1.83 7.63
N LEU A 43 -10.15 1.38 8.64
CA LEU A 43 -10.63 1.05 9.99
C LEU A 43 -11.45 2.19 10.66
N PHE A 44 -11.17 3.44 10.29
CA PHE A 44 -11.95 4.60 10.73
C PHE A 44 -13.39 4.59 10.20
N GLN A 45 -13.68 3.97 9.05
CA GLN A 45 -15.03 3.93 8.44
C GLN A 45 -16.07 3.25 9.33
N VAL A 46 -15.67 2.29 10.16
CA VAL A 46 -16.61 1.58 11.05
C VAL A 46 -16.95 2.43 12.25
N LEU A 47 -15.96 3.16 12.78
CA LEU A 47 -16.16 4.07 13.90
C LEU A 47 -16.71 5.43 13.47
N SER A 48 -16.57 5.82 12.20
CA SER A 48 -16.92 7.15 11.69
C SER A 48 -18.05 7.14 10.66
N LEU A 49 -19.00 6.19 10.71
CA LEU A 49 -20.19 6.19 9.84
C LEU A 49 -19.90 6.18 8.33
N GLY A 50 -18.89 5.44 7.88
CA GLY A 50 -18.62 5.27 6.43
C GLY A 50 -18.18 6.55 5.73
N LEU A 51 -17.50 7.45 6.43
CA LEU A 51 -17.23 8.78 5.90
C LEU A 51 -15.97 8.92 5.04
N PHE A 52 -15.09 7.94 4.87
CA PHE A 52 -13.90 8.16 4.02
C PHE A 52 -13.60 6.98 3.12
N PHE A 53 -13.89 7.04 1.81
CA PHE A 53 -13.58 5.95 0.87
C PHE A 53 -12.48 6.34 -0.10
N ARG A 54 -11.47 5.47 -0.27
CA ARG A 54 -10.56 5.57 -1.41
C ARG A 54 -10.90 4.48 -2.41
N ARG A 55 -11.05 4.86 -3.68
CA ARG A 55 -11.25 3.94 -4.80
C ARG A 55 -10.15 4.17 -5.81
N VAL A 56 -9.43 3.12 -6.15
CA VAL A 56 -8.42 3.14 -7.21
C VAL A 56 -8.95 2.30 -8.36
N ARG A 57 -9.06 2.90 -9.54
CA ARG A 57 -9.47 2.22 -10.76
C ARG A 57 -8.33 2.28 -11.76
N ILE A 58 -7.88 1.13 -12.23
CA ILE A 58 -6.90 0.99 -13.30
C ILE A 58 -7.64 0.50 -14.53
N ASP A 59 -7.50 1.21 -15.63
CA ASP A 59 -8.16 0.90 -16.89
C ASP A 59 -7.08 0.73 -17.97
N LYS A 60 -6.85 -0.52 -18.38
CA LYS A 60 -5.77 -0.94 -19.27
C LYS A 60 -5.98 -0.48 -20.72
N PRO A 61 -7.18 -0.60 -21.33
CA PRO A 61 -7.45 -0.10 -22.69
C PRO A 61 -7.11 1.38 -22.87
N ILE A 62 -7.47 2.22 -21.89
CA ILE A 62 -7.23 3.66 -21.94
C ILE A 62 -5.94 4.09 -21.23
N ARG A 63 -5.23 3.15 -20.60
CA ARG A 63 -3.96 3.36 -19.89
C ARG A 63 -4.04 4.48 -18.85
N THR A 64 -5.08 4.45 -18.01
CA THR A 64 -5.28 5.42 -16.93
C THR A 64 -5.44 4.76 -15.58
N VAL A 65 -4.93 5.42 -14.55
CA VAL A 65 -5.21 5.14 -13.15
C VAL A 65 -5.99 6.31 -12.55
N THR A 66 -7.20 6.04 -12.09
CA THR A 66 -8.04 7.00 -11.36
C THR A 66 -7.98 6.69 -9.87
N ILE A 67 -7.66 7.70 -9.06
CA ILE A 67 -7.68 7.64 -7.60
C ILE A 67 -8.73 8.63 -7.10
N ASP A 68 -9.86 8.08 -6.65
CA ASP A 68 -10.92 8.82 -6.00
C ASP A 68 -10.76 8.74 -4.48
N THR A 69 -10.77 9.88 -3.82
CA THR A 69 -10.96 9.97 -2.36
C THR A 69 -12.32 10.64 -2.13
N ARG A 70 -13.14 10.01 -1.29
CA ARG A 70 -14.48 10.48 -0.96
C ARG A 70 -14.61 10.73 0.53
N PHE A 71 -15.37 11.76 0.88
CA PHE A 71 -15.90 11.93 2.23
C PHE A 71 -17.43 11.69 2.21
N GLY A 72 -17.87 10.55 2.72
CA GLY A 72 -19.24 10.07 2.55
C GLY A 72 -19.60 9.93 1.07
N TRP A 73 -20.61 10.68 0.63
CA TRP A 73 -21.07 10.71 -0.77
C TRP A 73 -20.32 11.70 -1.66
N VAL A 74 -19.52 12.59 -1.08
CA VAL A 74 -18.84 13.68 -1.81
C VAL A 74 -17.44 13.23 -2.22
N VAL A 75 -17.10 13.35 -3.50
CA VAL A 75 -15.72 13.17 -3.97
C VAL A 75 -14.89 14.37 -3.52
N THR A 76 -13.96 14.17 -2.61
CA THR A 76 -13.10 15.24 -2.07
C THR A 76 -11.84 15.42 -2.89
N ARG A 77 -11.35 14.34 -3.52
CA ARG A 77 -10.19 14.40 -4.40
C ARG A 77 -10.36 13.41 -5.54
N HIS A 78 -10.18 13.89 -6.76
CA HIS A 78 -10.16 13.09 -7.97
C HIS A 78 -8.79 13.28 -8.62
N THR A 79 -8.03 12.20 -8.77
CA THR A 79 -6.73 12.23 -9.45
C THR A 79 -6.76 11.24 -10.60
N VAL A 80 -6.40 11.69 -11.79
CA VAL A 80 -6.25 10.84 -12.97
C VAL A 80 -4.78 10.88 -13.36
N LEU A 81 -4.17 9.72 -13.50
CA LEU A 81 -2.77 9.54 -13.87
C LEU A 81 -2.74 8.71 -15.14
N HIS A 82 -1.98 9.13 -16.14
CA HIS A 82 -1.72 8.28 -17.29
C HIS A 82 -0.64 7.27 -16.94
N THR A 83 -0.81 6.02 -17.34
CA THR A 83 0.19 4.97 -17.06
C THR A 83 1.55 5.30 -17.69
N ASP A 84 1.58 6.10 -18.75
CA ASP A 84 2.81 6.59 -19.38
C ASP A 84 3.55 7.68 -18.57
N GLU A 85 2.87 8.33 -17.62
CA GLU A 85 3.46 9.31 -16.70
C GLU A 85 4.01 8.64 -15.45
N LEU A 86 3.62 7.38 -15.20
CA LEU A 86 4.11 6.58 -14.10
C LEU A 86 5.46 5.94 -14.45
N ASP A 87 6.34 5.88 -13.47
CA ASP A 87 7.67 5.29 -13.58
C ASP A 87 7.68 3.88 -13.01
N HIS A 88 7.27 3.75 -11.74
CA HIS A 88 7.26 2.47 -11.05
C HIS A 88 6.22 2.43 -9.91
N ILE A 89 5.98 1.22 -9.40
CA ILE A 89 5.19 0.99 -8.19
C ILE A 89 6.16 0.82 -7.04
N GLU A 90 5.94 1.52 -5.93
CA GLU A 90 6.74 1.37 -4.72
C GLU A 90 5.90 0.72 -3.61
N PHE A 91 6.46 -0.30 -2.96
CA PHE A 91 5.88 -0.91 -1.77
C PHE A 91 6.73 -0.53 -0.55
N ARG A 92 6.17 0.28 0.35
CA ARG A 92 6.84 0.71 1.57
C ARG A 92 6.29 -0.07 2.76
N GLY A 93 7.15 -0.84 3.42
CA GLY A 93 6.89 -1.35 4.76
C GLY A 93 7.32 -0.31 5.81
N GLY A 94 6.39 0.17 6.62
CA GLY A 94 6.66 1.07 7.72
C GLY A 94 7.35 0.34 8.87
N ARG A 95 8.49 0.87 9.34
CA ARG A 95 9.12 0.52 10.63
C ARG A 95 8.31 1.01 11.86
N ASP A 96 7.10 1.54 11.67
CA ASP A 96 6.29 1.96 12.80
C ASP A 96 5.85 0.74 13.62
N ARG A 97 5.65 0.90 14.93
CA ARG A 97 5.17 -0.17 15.85
C ARG A 97 3.82 -0.79 15.43
N ARG A 98 3.24 -0.34 14.32
CA ARG A 98 1.94 -0.72 13.77
C ARG A 98 2.07 -1.50 12.45
N GLY A 99 3.27 -1.73 11.93
CA GLY A 99 3.52 -2.62 10.79
C GLY A 99 2.68 -2.27 9.57
N LYS A 100 2.61 -0.99 9.18
CA LYS A 100 1.81 -0.60 8.01
C LYS A 100 2.57 -0.88 6.71
N TYR A 101 1.89 -1.44 5.71
CA TYR A 101 2.45 -1.59 4.36
C TYR A 101 1.67 -0.73 3.39
N THR A 102 2.35 0.08 2.57
CA THR A 102 1.70 1.03 1.66
C THR A 102 2.17 0.78 0.23
N ILE A 103 1.24 0.66 -0.71
CA ILE A 103 1.47 0.64 -2.16
C ILE A 103 1.33 2.07 -2.69
N LEU A 104 2.36 2.54 -3.37
CA LEU A 104 2.47 3.86 -3.98
C LEU A 104 2.70 3.72 -5.48
N LEU A 105 2.10 4.62 -6.26
CA LEU A 105 2.48 4.87 -7.65
C LEU A 105 3.42 6.06 -7.68
N VAL A 106 4.57 5.89 -8.30
CA VAL A 106 5.57 6.95 -8.43
C VAL A 106 5.57 7.45 -9.87
N GLY A 107 5.30 8.74 -10.04
CA GLY A 107 5.37 9.42 -11.33
C GLY A 107 6.82 9.63 -11.77
N LYS A 108 7.03 9.84 -13.08
CA LYS A 108 8.32 10.25 -13.65
C LYS A 108 8.80 11.61 -13.14
N ASP A 109 7.87 12.42 -12.61
CA ASP A 109 8.09 13.68 -11.93
C ASP A 109 8.39 13.52 -10.42
N GLU A 110 8.63 12.28 -9.97
CA GLU A 110 8.86 11.90 -8.57
C GLU A 110 7.67 12.17 -7.64
N ARG A 111 6.48 12.45 -8.18
CA ARG A 111 5.27 12.57 -7.34
C ARG A 111 4.76 11.20 -6.94
N GLU A 112 4.45 11.07 -5.65
CA GLU A 112 3.95 9.85 -5.07
C GLU A 112 2.44 9.90 -4.90
N HIS A 113 1.78 8.83 -5.32
CA HIS A 113 0.35 8.66 -5.24
C HIS A 113 0.03 7.38 -4.48
N GLU A 114 -0.39 7.53 -3.23
CA GLU A 114 -0.81 6.39 -2.41
C GLU A 114 -2.05 5.71 -2.99
N MET A 115 -1.93 4.41 -3.24
CA MET A 115 -3.04 3.57 -3.68
C MET A 115 -3.75 2.92 -2.50
N TYR A 116 -2.99 2.20 -1.67
CA TYR A 116 -3.53 1.33 -0.64
C TYR A 116 -2.56 1.18 0.52
N THR A 117 -3.07 1.18 1.74
CA THR A 117 -2.31 0.86 2.95
C THR A 117 -2.93 -0.34 3.68
N PHE A 118 -2.16 -1.41 3.83
CA PHE A 118 -2.43 -2.56 4.68
C PHE A 118 -2.05 -2.21 6.12
N ALA A 119 -2.97 -2.41 7.05
CA ALA A 119 -2.66 -2.33 8.48
C ALA A 119 -2.38 -3.76 8.98
N ASN A 120 -1.13 -4.05 9.34
CA ASN A 120 -0.84 -5.32 9.99
C ASN A 120 -1.36 -5.24 11.43
N SER A 121 -2.20 -6.20 11.82
CA SER A 121 -2.79 -6.21 13.16
C SER A 121 -1.97 -6.95 14.19
N VAL A 122 -0.92 -7.64 13.76
CA VAL A 122 -0.14 -8.47 14.67
C VAL A 122 0.83 -7.53 15.38
N PRO A 123 0.62 -7.22 16.67
CA PRO A 123 1.64 -6.50 17.42
C PRO A 123 2.91 -7.35 17.37
N SER A 124 3.98 -6.80 16.80
CA SER A 124 5.30 -7.39 16.91
C SER A 124 5.54 -7.66 18.39
N ARG A 125 5.86 -8.92 18.76
CA ARG A 125 6.17 -9.23 20.16
C ARG A 125 7.34 -8.33 20.57
N PRO A 126 7.26 -7.63 21.72
CA PRO A 126 8.36 -6.79 22.17
C PRO A 126 9.61 -7.66 22.36
N GLY A 127 10.66 -7.38 21.58
CA GLY A 127 11.93 -8.11 21.62
C GLY A 127 12.19 -9.04 20.43
N GLU A 128 11.22 -9.26 19.55
CA GLU A 128 11.49 -9.86 18.23
C GLU A 128 12.09 -8.76 17.36
N ALA A 129 13.37 -8.92 16.97
CA ALA A 129 13.97 -8.03 15.98
C ALA A 129 13.04 -8.05 14.77
N VAL A 130 12.47 -6.89 14.45
CA VAL A 130 11.85 -6.66 13.14
C VAL A 130 13.03 -6.80 12.18
N ASP A 131 13.21 -8.00 11.65
CA ASP A 131 14.17 -8.25 10.60
C ASP A 131 13.94 -7.17 9.53
N ASP A 132 15.01 -6.50 9.09
CA ASP A 132 14.91 -5.39 8.12
C ASP A 132 14.35 -5.87 6.76
N ASN A 133 14.18 -7.18 6.63
CA ASN A 133 13.24 -7.81 5.74
C ASN A 133 11.82 -7.41 6.14
N VAL A 134 11.21 -6.51 5.35
CA VAL A 134 9.76 -6.40 5.16
C VAL A 134 9.25 -7.81 4.87
N GLY A 135 9.01 -8.56 5.93
CA GLY A 135 8.77 -9.98 5.87
C GLY A 135 7.37 -10.10 5.34
N TYR A 136 7.22 -10.28 4.03
CA TYR A 136 5.94 -10.75 3.50
C TYR A 136 5.67 -12.23 3.83
N GLY A 137 6.07 -12.66 5.03
CA GLY A 137 5.55 -13.85 5.67
C GLY A 137 4.21 -13.53 6.33
N GLY A 138 3.27 -14.48 6.25
CA GLY A 138 1.91 -14.31 6.77
C GLY A 138 0.92 -13.80 5.71
N THR A 139 -0.36 -13.96 6.02
CA THR A 139 -1.49 -13.77 5.08
C THR A 139 -1.52 -12.38 4.45
N VAL A 140 -1.30 -11.32 5.25
CA VAL A 140 -1.29 -9.92 4.78
C VAL A 140 -0.18 -9.67 3.75
N GLY A 141 0.99 -10.30 3.94
CA GLY A 141 2.10 -10.20 3.00
C GLY A 141 1.82 -10.90 1.68
N GLU A 142 1.14 -12.06 1.71
CA GLU A 142 0.73 -12.79 0.52
C GLU A 142 -0.34 -12.04 -0.29
N GLU A 143 -1.37 -11.52 0.38
CA GLU A 143 -2.41 -10.69 -0.23
C GLU A 143 -1.82 -9.43 -0.89
N ALA A 144 -0.87 -8.77 -0.23
CA ALA A 144 -0.17 -7.63 -0.81
C ALA A 144 0.63 -8.00 -2.07
N ARG A 145 1.25 -9.18 -2.12
CA ARG A 145 1.95 -9.66 -3.32
C ARG A 145 1.00 -9.97 -4.46
N GLU A 146 -0.13 -10.59 -4.16
CA GLU A 146 -1.12 -10.91 -5.18
C GLU A 146 -1.68 -9.62 -5.79
N LEU A 147 -2.03 -8.64 -4.94
CA LEU A 147 -2.47 -7.33 -5.42
C LEU A 147 -1.39 -6.62 -6.25
N LEU A 148 -0.12 -6.66 -5.82
CA LEU A 148 0.98 -6.07 -6.60
C LEU A 148 1.09 -6.72 -7.98
N LYS A 149 1.03 -8.06 -8.06
CA LYS A 149 1.07 -8.78 -9.36
C LYS A 149 -0.08 -8.37 -10.28
N ASP A 150 -1.28 -8.20 -9.72
CA ASP A 150 -2.42 -7.71 -10.49
C ASP A 150 -2.16 -6.30 -11.02
N ILE A 151 -1.70 -5.38 -10.16
CA ILE A 151 -1.40 -4.00 -10.56
C ILE A 151 -0.32 -3.98 -11.65
N GLU A 152 0.76 -4.76 -11.52
CA GLU A 152 1.80 -4.89 -12.54
C GLU A 152 1.23 -5.42 -13.86
N TRP A 153 0.34 -6.42 -13.82
CA TRP A 153 -0.29 -6.97 -15.02
C TRP A 153 -1.19 -5.98 -15.77
N PHE A 154 -1.94 -5.16 -15.03
CA PHE A 154 -2.85 -4.17 -15.60
C PHE A 154 -2.14 -2.90 -16.09
N THR A 155 -1.11 -2.46 -15.36
CA THR A 155 -0.37 -1.22 -15.68
C THR A 155 0.85 -1.46 -16.58
N GLY A 156 1.44 -2.66 -16.54
CA GLY A 156 2.75 -2.92 -17.14
C GLY A 156 3.92 -2.27 -16.40
N LEU A 157 3.65 -1.58 -15.29
CA LEU A 157 4.68 -1.01 -14.42
C LEU A 157 5.36 -2.12 -13.64
N LYS A 158 6.64 -1.91 -13.33
CA LYS A 158 7.37 -2.80 -12.43
C LYS A 158 7.35 -2.25 -11.03
N THR A 159 7.23 -3.15 -10.06
CA THR A 159 7.41 -2.83 -8.66
C THR A 159 8.91 -2.61 -8.39
N ALA A 160 9.30 -1.39 -8.02
CA ALA A 160 10.68 -1.02 -7.68
C ALA A 160 11.07 -1.45 -6.27
N SER A 161 10.14 -2.01 -5.50
CA SER A 161 10.36 -2.48 -4.13
C SER A 161 11.62 -3.32 -4.06
N LEU A 162 12.48 -2.90 -3.13
CA LEU A 162 13.85 -3.36 -2.88
C LEU A 162 14.05 -4.89 -2.70
N MET A 163 13.07 -5.77 -2.90
CA MET A 163 13.11 -7.12 -2.30
C MET A 163 12.45 -8.26 -3.10
N LEU A 164 12.33 -8.24 -4.44
CA LEU A 164 11.60 -9.33 -5.13
C LEU A 164 12.27 -10.08 -6.30
N ARG A 165 13.54 -9.86 -6.66
CA ARG A 165 14.28 -10.84 -7.50
C ARG A 165 15.79 -10.62 -7.47
N SER A 166 16.48 -11.45 -6.69
CA SER A 166 17.93 -11.50 -6.47
C SER A 166 18.54 -10.20 -5.93
N GLU A 167 18.89 -10.19 -4.65
CA GLU A 167 19.63 -9.10 -3.99
C GLU A 167 20.90 -8.67 -4.73
N LYS A 168 21.46 -9.50 -5.63
CA LYS A 168 22.67 -9.16 -6.39
C LYS A 168 22.44 -8.50 -7.76
N ALA A 169 21.27 -8.65 -8.39
CA ALA A 169 21.11 -8.15 -9.78
C ALA A 169 20.49 -6.75 -9.86
N LEU A 170 19.83 -6.28 -8.80
CA LEU A 170 19.09 -5.00 -8.79
C LEU A 170 19.64 -3.98 -7.78
N MET A 171 20.68 -4.35 -7.05
CA MET A 171 21.37 -3.50 -6.08
C MET A 171 22.72 -3.07 -6.67
N ALA A 172 23.04 -1.79 -6.53
CA ALA A 172 24.37 -1.24 -6.79
C ALA A 172 24.90 -0.61 -5.51
N GLU A 173 26.21 -0.60 -5.33
CA GLU A 173 26.81 0.23 -4.28
C GLU A 173 26.78 1.69 -4.73
N CYS A 174 26.29 2.56 -3.86
CA CYS A 174 26.35 3.99 -4.10
C CYS A 174 27.81 4.42 -4.20
N PRO A 175 28.23 5.08 -5.30
CA PRO A 175 29.63 5.49 -5.48
C PRO A 175 30.09 6.55 -4.47
N HIS A 176 29.15 7.22 -3.79
CA HIS A 176 29.46 8.29 -2.84
C HIS A 176 29.57 7.83 -1.39
N CYS A 177 28.77 6.84 -0.98
CA CYS A 177 28.71 6.42 0.43
C CYS A 177 28.91 4.93 0.65
N GLY A 178 29.12 4.14 -0.42
CA GLY A 178 29.35 2.69 -0.34
C GLY A 178 28.15 1.88 0.15
N ARG A 179 26.99 2.53 0.38
CA ARG A 179 25.78 1.83 0.81
C ARG A 179 25.10 1.20 -0.39
N VAL A 180 24.61 -0.01 -0.17
CA VAL A 180 23.84 -0.77 -1.16
C VAL A 180 22.49 -0.06 -1.36
N VAL A 181 22.20 0.26 -2.62
CA VAL A 181 21.02 1.01 -3.05
C VAL A 181 20.45 0.40 -4.33
N SER A 182 19.19 0.70 -4.64
CA SER A 182 18.57 0.26 -5.89
C SER A 182 19.31 0.85 -7.09
N LYS A 183 19.62 0.00 -8.09
CA LYS A 183 20.25 0.42 -9.35
C LYS A 183 19.36 1.30 -10.24
N TYR A 184 18.07 1.37 -9.92
CA TYR A 184 17.09 2.16 -10.67
C TYR A 184 16.84 3.54 -10.05
N GLY A 185 17.34 3.78 -8.84
CA GLY A 185 17.25 5.10 -8.23
C GLY A 185 18.22 6.05 -8.94
N ARG A 186 17.81 7.28 -9.24
CA ARG A 186 18.73 8.31 -9.76
C ARG A 186 19.62 8.90 -8.67
N LYS A 187 19.19 8.84 -7.40
CA LYS A 187 19.89 9.38 -6.22
C LYS A 187 19.90 8.38 -5.08
N CYS A 188 20.95 8.46 -4.28
CA CYS A 188 21.14 7.68 -3.07
C CYS A 188 20.17 8.16 -1.99
N LEU A 189 19.35 7.25 -1.47
CA LEU A 189 18.46 7.52 -0.34
C LEU A 189 19.21 7.93 0.94
N TYR A 190 20.49 7.57 1.07
CA TYR A 190 21.28 7.82 2.28
C TYR A 190 22.08 9.11 2.23
N CYS A 191 22.75 9.38 1.10
CA CYS A 191 23.64 10.53 0.98
C CYS A 191 23.16 11.58 -0.03
N GLY A 192 22.03 11.34 -0.71
CA GLY A 192 21.48 12.23 -1.74
C GLY A 192 22.31 12.29 -3.04
N GLY A 193 23.46 11.62 -3.09
CA GLY A 193 24.38 11.62 -4.23
C GLY A 193 23.83 10.84 -5.43
N PRO A 194 24.15 11.24 -6.67
CA PRO A 194 23.67 10.56 -7.88
C PRO A 194 24.14 9.10 -7.94
N LEU A 195 23.30 8.22 -8.50
CA LEU A 195 23.59 6.78 -8.64
C LEU A 195 23.87 6.36 -10.07
N GLU A 196 23.43 7.14 -11.06
CA GLU A 196 23.85 7.01 -12.46
C GLU A 196 24.92 8.05 -12.76
N GLY A 197 26.01 7.61 -13.39
CA GLY A 197 26.91 8.51 -14.09
C GLY A 197 26.29 8.88 -15.43
N ASP A 198 26.01 10.17 -15.64
CA ASP A 198 25.78 10.76 -16.96
C ASP A 198 26.90 10.30 -17.92
N ARG A 199 26.59 9.35 -18.81
CA ARG A 199 27.28 9.10 -20.08
C ARG A 199 26.30 8.59 -21.12
#